data_AF-A0A950XIK3-F1
#
_entry.id   AF-A0A950XIK3-F1
#
_cell.length_a   1.000
_cell.length_b   1.000
_cell.length_c   1.000
_cell.angle_alpha   90.00
_cell.angle_beta   90.00
_cell.angle_gamma   90.00
#
_symmetry.space_group_name_H-M   'P 1'
#
loop_
_entity.id
_entity.type
_entity.pdbx_description
1 polymer ?
#
loop_
_entity_poly.entity_id
_entity_poly.type
_entity_poly.pdbx_seq_one_letter_code
_entity_poly.pdbx_strand_id
1 'polypeptide(L)'
;HAGDDERDEALHRIRKRTKRLRYTAAAVGATKVSERAKAIQSLLGDHQDSVVSREHLSHQAEVAHTAGEDAFTFGVLYQQEADLAENCRQQLQPALRKLKKAVRKAQH
;
A
#
# COMPACT_ATOMS: atom_id res chain seq x y z
N HIS A 1 6.31 -6.80 -16.06
CA HIS A 1 6.16 -5.39 -16.50
C HIS A 1 4.70 -5.06 -16.81
N ALA A 2 4.08 -5.43 -17.95
CA ALA A 2 2.67 -5.05 -18.22
C ALA A 2 1.64 -5.53 -17.15
N GLY A 3 1.86 -6.71 -16.55
CA GLY A 3 1.01 -7.22 -15.48
C GLY A 3 1.23 -6.56 -14.11
N ASP A 4 2.37 -5.91 -13.89
CA ASP A 4 2.65 -5.17 -12.65
C ASP A 4 2.02 -3.77 -12.72
N ASP A 5 2.15 -3.11 -13.88
CA ASP A 5 1.54 -1.79 -14.14
C ASP A 5 0.01 -1.83 -13.99
N GLU A 6 -0.66 -2.84 -14.57
CA GLU A 6 -2.11 -2.98 -14.45
C GLU A 6 -2.58 -3.22 -13.00
N ARG A 7 -1.76 -3.94 -12.22
CA ARG A 7 -2.03 -4.21 -10.80
C ARG A 7 -1.82 -2.95 -9.96
N ASP A 8 -0.77 -2.20 -10.21
CA ASP A 8 -0.49 -0.94 -9.53
C ASP A 8 -1.56 0.11 -9.83
N GLU A 9 -2.03 0.19 -11.07
CA GLU A 9 -3.17 1.03 -11.41
C GLU A 9 -4.45 0.60 -10.65
N ALA A 10 -4.70 -0.71 -10.54
CA ALA A 10 -5.85 -1.21 -9.79
C ALA A 10 -5.77 -0.81 -8.31
N LEU A 11 -4.60 -0.95 -7.68
CA LEU A 11 -4.36 -0.51 -6.31
C LEU A 11 -4.53 1.01 -6.17
N HIS A 12 -4.04 1.78 -7.14
CA HIS A 12 -4.18 3.22 -7.17
C HIS A 12 -5.65 3.67 -7.26
N ARG A 13 -6.46 2.98 -8.08
CA ARG A 13 -7.92 3.20 -8.16
C ARG A 13 -8.61 2.90 -6.83
N ILE A 14 -8.25 1.80 -6.16
CA ILE A 14 -8.79 1.46 -4.83
C ILE A 14 -8.42 2.57 -3.84
N ARG A 15 -7.17 3.02 -3.79
CA ARG A 15 -6.70 4.08 -2.89
C ARG A 15 -7.51 5.37 -3.04
N LYS A 16 -7.71 5.84 -4.28
CA LYS A 16 -8.53 7.03 -4.58
C LYS A 16 -9.97 6.89 -4.07
N ARG A 17 -10.60 5.73 -4.33
CA ARG A 17 -11.99 5.47 -3.90
C ARG A 17 -12.11 5.38 -2.39
N THR A 18 -11.18 4.68 -1.73
CA THR A 18 -11.11 4.55 -0.27
C THR A 18 -10.93 5.91 0.42
N LYS A 19 -10.07 6.78 -0.12
CA LYS A 19 -9.89 8.14 0.39
C LYS A 19 -11.20 8.92 0.35
N ARG A 20 -11.90 8.92 -0.78
CA ARG A 20 -13.20 9.58 -0.93
C ARG A 20 -14.22 9.04 0.07
N LEU A 21 -14.34 7.71 0.18
CA LEU A 21 -15.25 7.07 1.13
C LEU A 21 -14.94 7.46 2.58
N ARG A 22 -13.66 7.50 2.98
CA ARG A 22 -13.26 7.90 4.33
C ARG A 22 -13.75 9.30 4.67
N TYR A 23 -13.49 10.27 3.81
CA TYR A 23 -13.88 11.66 4.05
C TYR A 23 -15.39 11.86 4.04
N THR A 24 -16.10 11.22 3.10
CA THR A 24 -17.57 11.26 3.10
C THR A 24 -18.14 10.61 4.36
N ALA A 25 -17.64 9.44 4.77
CA ALA A 25 -18.09 8.74 5.97
C ALA A 25 -17.82 9.56 7.24
N ALA A 26 -16.68 10.24 7.33
CA ALA A 26 -16.36 11.14 8.44
C ALA A 26 -17.33 12.33 8.47
N ALA A 27 -17.62 12.95 7.33
CA ALA A 27 -18.51 14.09 7.22
C ALA A 27 -19.96 13.77 7.63
N VAL A 28 -20.42 12.54 7.40
CA VAL A 28 -21.78 12.09 7.77
C VAL A 28 -21.84 11.35 9.11
N GLY A 29 -20.77 11.36 9.92
CA GLY A 29 -20.74 10.70 11.23
C GLY A 29 -20.66 9.17 11.21
N ALA A 30 -20.42 8.54 10.06
CA ALA A 30 -20.22 7.10 9.93
C ALA A 30 -18.80 6.68 10.35
N THR A 31 -18.46 6.89 11.63
CA THR A 31 -17.12 6.72 12.19
C THR A 31 -16.51 5.35 11.90
N LYS A 32 -17.27 4.26 12.04
CA LYS A 32 -16.76 2.91 11.76
C LYS A 32 -16.37 2.70 10.31
N VAL A 33 -17.10 3.29 9.35
CA VAL A 33 -16.77 3.21 7.93
C VAL A 33 -15.51 4.03 7.63
N SER A 34 -15.40 5.23 8.20
CA SER A 34 -14.22 6.09 8.09
C SER A 34 -12.96 5.37 8.58
N GLU A 35 -13.00 4.75 9.77
CA GLU A 35 -11.86 4.01 10.32
C GLU A 35 -11.45 2.79 9.48
N ARG A 36 -12.42 2.04 8.95
CA ARG A 36 -12.11 0.90 8.06
C ARG A 36 -11.53 1.36 6.73
N ALA A 37 -12.00 2.48 6.19
CA ALA A 37 -11.43 3.07 4.99
C ALA A 37 -10.01 3.60 5.26
N LYS A 38 -9.75 4.20 6.42
CA LYS A 38 -8.40 4.62 6.84
C LYS A 38 -7.42 3.43 6.87
N ALA A 39 -7.82 2.30 7.44
CA ALA A 39 -6.97 1.11 7.48
C ALA A 39 -6.55 0.61 6.09
N ILE A 40 -7.49 0.60 5.12
CA ILE A 40 -7.17 0.25 3.73
C ILE A 40 -6.24 1.31 3.10
N GLN A 41 -6.49 2.60 3.38
CA GLN A 41 -5.66 3.68 2.87
C GLN A 41 -4.21 3.56 3.37
N SER A 42 -4.00 3.21 4.64
CA SER A 42 -2.68 2.97 5.22
C SER A 42 -1.98 1.79 4.54
N LEU A 43 -2.63 0.63 4.45
CA LEU A 43 -2.04 -0.56 3.78
C LEU A 43 -1.61 -0.28 2.33
N LEU A 44 -2.41 0.48 1.58
CA LEU A 44 -2.07 0.88 0.21
C LEU A 44 -0.99 1.97 0.15
N GLY A 45 -0.87 2.79 1.19
CA GLY A 45 0.23 3.75 1.35
C GLY A 45 1.53 3.01 1.59
N ASP A 46 1.58 2.21 2.65
CA ASP A 46 2.76 1.43 3.04
C ASP A 46 3.24 0.52 1.89
N HIS A 47 2.30 -0.08 1.15
CA HIS A 47 2.63 -0.86 -0.05
C HIS A 47 3.35 -0.03 -1.13
N GLN A 48 2.82 1.16 -1.44
CA GLN A 48 3.40 2.05 -2.44
C GLN A 48 4.76 2.57 -1.98
N ASP A 49 4.88 2.93 -0.71
CA ASP A 49 6.11 3.45 -0.11
C ASP A 49 7.21 2.38 -0.22
N SER A 50 6.91 1.11 0.06
CA SER A 50 7.85 0.00 -0.15
C SER A 50 8.25 -0.21 -1.60
N VAL A 51 7.33 -0.08 -2.56
CA VAL A 51 7.66 -0.17 -4.00
C VAL A 51 8.64 0.94 -4.39
N VAL A 52 8.36 2.18 -3.98
CA VAL A 52 9.22 3.33 -4.26
C VAL A 52 10.58 3.20 -3.55
N SER A 53 10.61 2.74 -2.29
CA SER A 53 11.86 2.49 -1.55
C SER A 53 12.75 1.48 -2.26
N ARG A 54 12.18 0.43 -2.86
CA ARG A 54 12.94 -0.57 -3.62
C ARG A 54 13.60 -0.01 -4.87
N GLU A 55 12.95 0.92 -5.56
CA GLU A 55 13.55 1.63 -6.70
C GLU A 55 14.77 2.46 -6.23
N HIS A 56 14.63 3.18 -5.12
CA HIS A 56 15.72 3.97 -4.53
C HIS A 56 16.89 3.08 -4.09
N LEU A 57 16.61 1.97 -3.39
CA LEU A 57 17.62 1.02 -2.94
C LEU A 57 18.36 0.37 -4.11
N SER A 58 17.65 0.07 -5.21
CA SER A 58 18.27 -0.46 -6.44
C SER A 58 19.26 0.53 -7.04
N HIS A 59 18.86 1.81 -7.12
CA HIS A 59 19.75 2.87 -7.58
C HIS A 59 20.97 3.06 -6.67
N GLN A 60 20.78 3.03 -5.35
CA GLN A 60 21.90 3.12 -4.40
C GLN A 60 22.87 1.93 -4.50
N ALA A 61 22.35 0.72 -4.71
CA ALA A 61 23.17 -0.46 -4.94
C ALA A 61 24.03 -0.32 -6.21
N GLU A 62 23.46 0.22 -7.29
CA GLU A 62 24.18 0.46 -8.55
C GLU A 62 25.29 1.52 -8.39
N VAL A 63 25.00 2.60 -7.66
CA VAL A 63 25.99 3.64 -7.34
C VAL A 63 27.15 3.06 -6.52
N ALA A 64 26.86 2.30 -5.45
CA ALA A 64 27.88 1.67 -4.61
C ALA A 64 28.73 0.69 -5.42
N HIS A 65 28.09 -0.15 -6.24
CA HIS A 65 28.79 -1.10 -7.09
C HIS A 65 29.74 -0.40 -8.09
N THR A 66 29.28 0.69 -8.71
CA THR A 66 30.09 1.49 -9.65
C THR A 66 31.27 2.16 -8.96
N ALA A 67 31.12 2.53 -7.68
CA ALA A 67 32.20 3.08 -6.85
C ALA A 67 33.17 2.01 -6.31
N GLY A 68 32.91 0.72 -6.56
CA GLY A 68 33.68 -0.40 -5.99
C GLY A 68 33.41 -0.64 -4.49
N GLU A 69 32.33 -0.09 -3.96
CA GLU A 69 31.85 -0.29 -2.59
C GLU A 69 30.94 -1.53 -2.48
N ASP A 70 30.76 -2.02 -1.26
CA ASP A 70 29.87 -3.14 -0.98
C ASP A 70 28.39 -2.72 -1.11
N ALA A 71 27.63 -3.45 -1.93
CA ALA A 71 26.21 -3.22 -2.16
C ALA A 71 25.28 -4.18 -1.39
N PHE A 72 25.82 -5.13 -0.60
CA PHE A 72 25.04 -6.18 0.06
C PHE A 72 23.91 -5.63 0.95
N THR A 73 24.20 -4.59 1.72
CA THR A 73 23.22 -3.97 2.63
C THR A 73 21.98 -3.46 1.88
N PHE A 74 22.14 -2.89 0.70
CA PHE A 74 21.01 -2.42 -0.12
C PHE A 74 20.13 -3.59 -0.58
N GLY A 75 20.73 -4.73 -0.93
CA GLY A 75 19.99 -5.95 -1.28
C GLY A 75 19.17 -6.51 -0.11
N VAL A 76 19.71 -6.48 1.11
CA VAL A 76 18.97 -6.89 2.32
C VAL A 76 17.78 -5.97 2.59
N LEU A 77 17.99 -4.65 2.52
CA LEU A 77 16.91 -3.67 2.70
C LEU A 77 15.84 -3.81 1.62
N TYR A 78 16.26 -4.07 0.36
CA TYR A 78 15.33 -4.27 -0.75
C TYR A 78 14.38 -5.45 -0.48
N GLN A 79 14.92 -6.56 0.03
CA GLN A 79 14.11 -7.73 0.35
C GLN A 79 13.13 -7.44 1.50
N GLN A 80 13.54 -6.69 2.53
CA GLN A 80 12.64 -6.30 3.63
C GLN A 80 11.46 -5.44 3.12
N GLU A 81 11.72 -4.51 2.21
CA GLU A 81 10.66 -3.73 1.56
C GLU A 81 9.76 -4.60 0.66
N ALA A 82 10.32 -5.60 -0.02
CA ALA A 82 9.54 -6.53 -0.83
C ALA A 82 8.57 -7.35 0.06
N ASP A 83 9.06 -7.81 1.21
CA ASP A 83 8.26 -8.54 2.19
C ASP A 83 7.18 -7.65 2.82
N LEU A 84 7.51 -6.40 3.16
CA LEU A 84 6.53 -5.43 3.65
C LEU A 84 5.41 -5.17 2.62
N ALA A 85 5.79 -4.94 1.37
CA ALA A 85 4.85 -4.74 0.28
C ALA A 85 3.90 -5.94 0.12
N GLU A 86 4.42 -7.16 0.21
CA GLU A 86 3.62 -8.39 0.14
C GLU A 86 2.70 -8.55 1.35
N ASN A 87 3.18 -8.30 2.56
CA ASN A 87 2.37 -8.34 3.78
C ASN A 87 1.19 -7.36 3.71
N CYS A 88 1.41 -6.15 3.19
CA CYS A 88 0.35 -5.17 2.96
C CYS A 88 -0.70 -5.69 1.96
N ARG A 89 -0.27 -6.34 0.87
CA ARG A 89 -1.17 -6.97 -0.12
C ARG A 89 -2.02 -8.07 0.50
N GLN A 90 -1.43 -8.94 1.32
CA GLN A 90 -2.15 -10.03 1.99
C GLN A 90 -3.21 -9.52 2.96
N GLN A 91 -2.95 -8.39 3.64
CA GLN A 91 -3.89 -7.76 4.57
C GLN A 91 -5.01 -6.96 3.88
N LEU A 92 -4.84 -6.59 2.61
CA LEU A 92 -5.79 -5.76 1.87
C LEU A 92 -7.16 -6.45 1.71
N GLN A 93 -7.18 -7.73 1.34
CA GLN A 93 -8.42 -8.50 1.17
C GLN A 93 -9.24 -8.60 2.48
N PRO A 94 -8.65 -9.02 3.62
CA PRO A 94 -9.32 -8.94 4.93
C PRO A 94 -9.84 -7.55 5.28
N ALA A 95 -9.07 -6.49 5.00
CA ALA A 95 -9.47 -5.12 5.28
C ALA A 95 -10.69 -4.68 4.44
N LEU A 96 -10.70 -5.00 3.14
CA LEU A 96 -11.83 -4.76 2.24
C LEU A 96 -13.11 -5.47 2.70
N ARG A 97 -13.01 -6.73 3.16
CA ARG A 97 -14.14 -7.47 3.74
C ARG A 97 -14.70 -6.77 4.98
N LYS A 98 -13.83 -6.26 5.87
CA LYS A 98 -14.24 -5.52 7.07
C LYS A 98 -14.90 -4.19 6.71
N LEU A 99 -14.40 -3.48 5.69
CA LEU A 99 -15.04 -2.26 5.18
C LEU A 99 -16.43 -2.54 4.62
N LYS A 100 -16.58 -3.57 3.76
CA LYS A 100 -17.88 -3.96 3.19
C LYS A 100 -18.92 -4.24 4.28
N LYS A 101 -18.52 -4.95 5.35
CA LYS A 101 -19.40 -5.21 6.50
C LYS A 101 -19.81 -3.93 7.24
N ALA A 102 -18.87 -2.99 7.43
CA ALA A 102 -19.15 -1.72 8.09
C ALA A 102 -20.12 -0.84 7.27
N VAL A 103 -19.93 -0.78 5.94
CA VAL A 103 -20.83 -0.04 5.04
C VAL A 103 -22.24 -0.62 5.09
N ARG A 104 -22.39 -1.95 4.99
CA ARG A 104 -23.70 -2.61 5.08
C ARG A 104 -24.40 -2.29 6.40
N LYS A 105 -23.68 -2.29 7.53
CA LYS A 105 -24.25 -1.97 8.84
C LYS A 105 -24.68 -0.51 8.97
N ALA A 106 -24.02 0.43 8.29
CA ALA A 106 -24.34 1.85 8.34
C ALA A 106 -25.52 2.25 7.42
N GLN A 107 -25.96 1.34 6.54
CA GLN A 107 -27.11 1.52 5.64
C GLN A 107 -28.42 0.98 6.25
N HIS A 108 -28.33 0.28 7.38
CA HIS A 108 -29.46 -0.21 8.17
C HIS A 108 -29.58 0.63 9.43
#